data_AF-A0A537NZM3-F1
#
_entry.id   AF-A0A537NZM3-F1
#
_cell.length_a   1.000
_cell.length_b   1.000
_cell.length_c   1.000
_cell.angle_alpha   90.00
_cell.angle_beta   90.00
_cell.angle_gamma   90.00
#
_symmetry.space_group_name_H-M   'P 1'
#
loop_
_entity.id
_entity.type
_entity.pdbx_description
1 polymer ?
#
loop_
_entity_poly.entity_id
_entity_poly.type
_entity_poly.pdbx_seq_one_letter_code
_entity_poly.pdbx_strand_id
1 'polypeptide(L)'
;MSFLGRPRTSVAAGAQEVDRWSLAAMFIFAALCLVVGIIPGPVIDALAPVVSGVVAGRMPVQSADPWLSIVPIAESRSSYNGLLVFAFITLSTLAAVRIIHRFASHAVRRVPAWDCGFPDPSPATQYTAGGFAQPIRRVFGEVAFLAREKVEMPPPGDQGAARLTITLRDLVWDMIYIPVTTAIWFGTEKLNYLQFMTIRSYLSLVFAALVALLLGVSLWL
;
A
#
# COMPACT_ATOMS: atom_id res chain seq x y z
N MET A 1 -2.75 -13.66 -6.18
CA MET A 1 -2.96 -14.71 -7.20
C MET A 1 -2.51 -14.22 -8.58
N SER A 2 -1.25 -13.79 -8.70
CA SER A 2 -0.77 -13.19 -9.96
C SER A 2 0.23 -14.09 -10.69
N PHE A 3 0.98 -14.92 -9.95
CA PHE A 3 2.08 -15.72 -10.52
C PHE A 3 1.90 -17.25 -10.41
N LEU A 4 0.90 -17.71 -9.66
CA LEU A 4 0.63 -19.14 -9.42
C LEU A 4 -0.69 -19.64 -10.05
N GLY A 5 -1.39 -18.78 -10.78
CA GLY A 5 -2.67 -19.08 -11.45
C GLY A 5 -2.51 -19.36 -12.94
N ARG A 6 -3.62 -19.75 -13.59
CA ARG A 6 -3.69 -19.85 -15.06
C ARG A 6 -3.94 -18.46 -15.66
N PRO A 7 -3.42 -18.16 -16.86
CA PRO A 7 -3.71 -16.91 -17.54
C PRO A 7 -5.20 -16.84 -17.89
N ARG A 8 -5.85 -15.73 -17.52
CA ARG A 8 -7.28 -15.50 -17.78
C ARG A 8 -7.55 -14.65 -19.02
N THR A 9 -6.54 -13.96 -19.51
CA THR A 9 -6.62 -13.09 -20.69
C THR A 9 -5.59 -13.55 -21.71
N SER A 10 -5.85 -13.27 -22.98
CA SER A 10 -4.89 -13.51 -24.07
C SER A 10 -3.58 -12.77 -23.85
N VAL A 11 -3.64 -11.55 -23.30
CA VAL A 11 -2.47 -10.73 -22.95
C VAL A 11 -1.61 -11.43 -21.88
N ALA A 12 -2.21 -11.97 -20.83
CA ALA A 12 -1.47 -12.69 -19.79
C ALA A 12 -0.90 -14.02 -20.32
N ALA A 13 -1.61 -14.69 -21.23
CA ALA A 13 -1.14 -15.93 -21.85
C ALA A 13 0.04 -15.70 -22.80
N GLY A 14 0.07 -14.54 -23.47
CA GLY A 14 1.16 -14.13 -24.38
C GLY A 14 2.24 -13.29 -23.72
N ALA A 15 2.21 -13.09 -22.40
CA ALA A 15 3.21 -12.30 -21.70
C ALA A 15 4.59 -12.94 -21.81
N GLN A 16 5.60 -12.12 -22.09
CA GLN A 16 7.00 -12.52 -22.18
C GLN A 16 7.82 -11.82 -21.08
N GLU A 17 9.03 -12.34 -20.85
CA GLU A 17 9.99 -11.73 -19.92
C GLU A 17 10.32 -10.30 -20.35
N VAL A 18 10.47 -9.41 -19.38
CA VAL A 18 10.82 -8.02 -19.64
C VAL A 18 12.26 -7.89 -20.15
N ASP A 19 12.58 -6.78 -20.78
CA ASP A 19 13.91 -6.55 -21.34
C ASP A 19 15.00 -6.49 -20.25
N ARG A 20 16.25 -6.62 -20.68
CA ARG A 20 17.42 -6.72 -19.78
C ARG A 20 17.62 -5.46 -18.93
N TRP A 21 17.24 -4.27 -19.42
CA TRP A 21 17.36 -3.02 -18.67
C TRP A 21 16.31 -2.94 -17.56
N SER A 22 15.08 -3.33 -17.86
CA SER A 22 14.02 -3.46 -16.86
C SER A 22 14.39 -4.47 -15.77
N LEU A 23 14.92 -5.64 -16.14
CA LEU A 23 15.43 -6.62 -15.18
C LEU A 23 16.58 -6.07 -14.34
N ALA A 24 17.54 -5.39 -14.96
CA ALA A 24 18.66 -4.78 -14.23
C ALA A 24 18.15 -3.76 -13.20
N ALA A 25 17.18 -2.92 -13.55
CA ALA A 25 16.56 -1.99 -12.62
C ALA A 25 15.87 -2.72 -11.44
N MET A 26 15.13 -3.79 -11.71
CA MET A 26 14.50 -4.62 -10.66
C MET A 26 15.54 -5.25 -9.73
N PHE A 27 16.64 -5.78 -10.28
CA PHE A 27 17.73 -6.35 -9.48
C PHE A 27 18.48 -5.30 -8.67
N ILE A 28 18.65 -4.09 -9.19
CA ILE A 28 19.24 -2.97 -8.43
C ILE A 28 18.36 -2.65 -7.22
N PHE A 29 17.04 -2.52 -7.39
CA PHE A 29 16.13 -2.29 -6.26
C PHE A 29 16.12 -3.45 -5.27
N ALA A 30 16.12 -4.69 -5.75
CA ALA A 30 16.22 -5.87 -4.88
C ALA A 30 17.53 -5.87 -4.07
N ALA A 31 18.66 -5.53 -4.70
CA ALA A 31 19.95 -5.43 -4.03
C ALA A 31 19.96 -4.30 -2.98
N LEU A 32 19.38 -3.14 -3.29
CA LEU A 32 19.23 -2.05 -2.33
C LEU A 32 18.40 -2.47 -1.12
N CYS A 33 17.27 -3.17 -1.33
CA CYS A 33 16.46 -3.73 -0.24
C CYS A 33 17.27 -4.69 0.64
N LEU A 34 18.11 -5.55 0.05
CA LEU A 34 18.98 -6.46 0.80
C LEU A 34 20.04 -5.70 1.60
N VAL A 35 20.72 -4.73 1.00
CA VAL A 35 21.74 -3.92 1.67
C VAL A 35 21.14 -3.19 2.88
N VAL A 36 19.99 -2.51 2.68
CA VAL A 36 19.28 -1.80 3.74
C VAL A 36 18.79 -2.75 4.84
N GLY A 37 18.32 -3.95 4.47
CA GLY A 37 17.87 -4.96 5.44
C GLY A 37 19.01 -5.59 6.24
N ILE A 38 20.18 -5.82 5.64
CA ILE A 38 21.34 -6.42 6.30
C ILE A 38 22.07 -5.40 7.18
N ILE A 39 22.17 -4.15 6.73
CA ILE A 39 22.91 -3.07 7.41
C ILE A 39 21.94 -1.90 7.73
N PRO A 40 20.96 -2.10 8.64
CA PRO A 40 19.94 -1.10 8.90
C PRO A 40 20.47 0.11 9.68
N GLY A 41 21.51 -0.06 10.50
CA GLY A 41 22.01 0.98 11.42
C GLY A 41 22.36 2.31 10.75
N PRO A 42 23.29 2.34 9.77
CA PRO A 42 23.66 3.57 9.05
C PRO A 42 22.48 4.24 8.34
N VAL A 43 21.51 3.45 7.84
CA VAL A 43 20.31 3.98 7.17
C VAL A 43 19.40 4.66 8.17
N ILE A 44 19.19 4.06 9.35
CA ILE A 44 18.42 4.65 10.44
C ILE A 44 19.07 5.95 10.93
N ASP A 45 20.38 5.94 11.13
CA ASP A 45 21.13 7.12 11.59
C ASP A 45 21.10 8.26 10.57
N ALA A 46 21.20 7.94 9.26
CA ALA A 46 21.07 8.94 8.19
C ALA A 46 19.67 9.57 8.12
N LEU A 47 18.62 8.81 8.45
CA LEU A 47 17.24 9.31 8.51
C LEU A 47 16.91 10.05 9.81
N ALA A 48 17.71 9.88 10.86
CA ALA A 48 17.45 10.42 12.19
C ALA A 48 17.20 11.95 12.22
N PRO A 49 17.93 12.81 11.47
CA PRO A 49 17.67 14.25 11.46
C PRO A 49 16.27 14.59 10.92
N VAL A 50 15.84 13.90 9.85
CA VAL A 50 14.52 14.11 9.24
C VAL A 50 13.42 13.68 10.21
N VAL A 51 13.56 12.52 10.85
CA VAL A 51 12.61 12.02 11.83
C VAL A 51 12.53 12.94 13.05
N SER A 52 13.67 13.45 13.51
CA SER A 52 13.71 14.38 14.65
C SER A 52 12.99 15.70 14.38
N GLY A 53 13.04 16.19 13.14
CA GLY A 53 12.31 17.39 12.73
C GLY A 53 10.79 17.21 12.70
N VAL A 54 10.30 15.98 12.51
CA VAL A 54 8.86 15.68 12.40
C VAL A 54 8.26 15.23 13.73
N VAL A 55 8.97 14.39 14.48
CA VAL A 55 8.45 13.70 15.67
C VAL A 55 9.03 14.25 16.98
N ALA A 56 9.98 15.20 16.90
CA ALA A 56 10.74 15.71 18.05
C ALA A 56 11.41 14.60 18.90
N GLY A 57 11.70 13.45 18.27
CA GLY A 57 12.30 12.27 18.87
C GLY A 57 13.36 11.66 17.98
N ARG A 58 14.37 11.02 18.58
CA ARG A 58 15.44 10.30 17.87
C ARG A 58 15.70 8.96 18.54
N MET A 59 16.02 7.95 17.74
CA MET A 59 16.60 6.71 18.27
C MET A 59 18.06 6.98 18.70
N PRO A 60 18.61 6.19 19.63
CA PRO A 60 20.05 6.13 19.86
C PRO A 60 20.79 5.82 18.55
N VAL A 61 22.05 6.26 18.44
CA VAL A 61 22.89 5.98 17.27
C VAL A 61 23.06 4.47 17.12
N GLN A 62 22.54 3.89 16.05
CA GLN A 62 22.50 2.45 15.82
C GLN A 62 23.80 1.92 15.21
N SER A 63 24.55 2.76 14.50
CA SER A 63 25.85 2.39 13.90
C SER A 63 26.96 2.15 14.92
N ALA A 64 26.80 2.62 16.16
CA ALA A 64 27.77 2.43 17.23
C ALA A 64 27.68 1.03 17.87
N ASP A 65 26.60 0.29 17.64
CA ASP A 65 26.39 -1.01 18.23
C ASP A 65 27.17 -2.13 17.54
N PRO A 66 27.87 -3.00 18.30
CA PRO A 66 28.52 -4.18 17.74
C PRO A 66 27.53 -5.09 17.00
N TRP A 67 28.03 -5.77 15.96
CA TRP A 67 27.31 -6.82 15.21
C TRP A 67 26.13 -6.39 14.33
N LEU A 68 25.98 -5.11 13.95
CA LEU A 68 24.87 -4.63 13.10
C LEU A 68 23.49 -4.91 13.73
N SER A 69 23.43 -4.97 15.06
CA SER A 69 22.18 -5.15 15.80
C SER A 69 21.47 -3.80 15.98
N ILE A 70 20.15 -3.82 15.91
CA ILE A 70 19.32 -2.66 16.30
C ILE A 70 19.10 -2.76 17.82
N VAL A 71 19.47 -1.71 18.56
CA VAL A 71 19.24 -1.64 20.01
C VAL A 71 17.85 -1.07 20.28
N PRO A 72 17.03 -1.78 21.08
CA PRO A 72 15.71 -1.29 21.44
C PRO A 72 15.79 -0.10 22.40
N ILE A 73 14.77 0.76 22.35
CA ILE A 73 14.58 1.90 23.26
C ILE A 73 14.36 1.43 24.73
N ALA A 74 14.14 0.12 24.95
CA ALA A 74 14.15 -0.54 26.26
C ALA A 74 14.61 -2.01 26.09
N GLU A 75 15.47 -2.51 26.99
CA GLU A 75 16.05 -3.88 26.98
C GLU A 75 15.02 -5.02 26.88
N SER A 76 13.74 -4.74 27.10
CA SER A 76 12.63 -5.70 27.06
C SER A 76 12.03 -5.96 25.67
N ARG A 77 12.54 -5.34 24.60
CA ARG A 77 12.05 -5.60 23.23
C ARG A 77 13.11 -6.29 22.36
N SER A 78 12.63 -7.24 21.56
CA SER A 78 13.40 -8.12 20.65
C SER A 78 14.56 -7.41 19.93
N SER A 79 15.78 -7.92 20.11
CA SER A 79 16.97 -7.51 19.34
C SER A 79 16.85 -8.01 17.90
N TYR A 80 16.98 -7.12 16.92
CA TYR A 80 16.98 -7.47 15.50
C TYR A 80 18.39 -7.35 14.92
N ASN A 81 18.88 -8.41 14.30
CA ASN A 81 20.16 -8.43 13.61
C ASN A 81 19.94 -8.91 12.17
N GLY A 82 19.99 -7.97 11.23
CA GLY A 82 19.74 -8.23 9.80
C GLY A 82 20.71 -9.24 9.20
N LEU A 83 21.98 -9.18 9.60
CA LEU A 83 23.02 -10.12 9.14
C LEU A 83 22.76 -11.55 9.63
N LEU A 84 22.38 -11.73 10.90
CA LEU A 84 22.05 -13.05 11.45
C LEU A 84 20.80 -13.63 10.79
N VAL A 85 19.77 -12.82 10.58
CA VAL A 85 18.55 -13.26 9.88
C VAL A 85 18.89 -13.67 8.44
N PHE A 86 19.69 -12.88 7.73
CA PHE A 86 20.14 -13.22 6.38
C PHE A 86 20.98 -14.51 6.34
N ALA A 87 21.91 -14.67 7.27
CA ALA A 87 22.72 -15.88 7.39
C ALA A 87 21.86 -17.11 7.68
N PHE A 88 20.90 -16.99 8.60
CA PHE A 88 19.98 -18.06 8.95
C PHE A 88 19.10 -18.47 7.75
N ILE A 89 18.50 -17.50 7.04
CA ILE A 89 17.70 -17.77 5.83
C ILE A 89 18.55 -18.43 4.75
N THR A 90 19.77 -17.93 4.52
CA THR A 90 20.68 -18.49 3.52
C THR A 90 21.09 -19.92 3.86
N LEU A 91 21.52 -20.16 5.10
CA LEU A 91 21.95 -21.48 5.57
C LEU A 91 20.79 -22.49 5.54
N SER A 92 19.61 -22.10 6.03
CA SER A 92 18.42 -22.96 6.02
C SER A 92 17.96 -23.28 4.61
N THR A 93 17.98 -22.30 3.69
CA THR A 93 17.64 -22.51 2.28
C THR A 93 18.65 -23.45 1.61
N LEU A 94 19.96 -23.22 1.78
CA LEU A 94 20.99 -24.08 1.22
C LEU A 94 20.93 -25.51 1.79
N ALA A 95 20.66 -25.65 3.09
CA ALA A 95 20.46 -26.94 3.73
C ALA A 95 19.23 -27.66 3.13
N ALA A 96 18.10 -26.97 3.02
CA ALA A 96 16.88 -27.52 2.41
C ALA A 96 17.11 -27.95 0.97
N VAL A 97 17.73 -27.10 0.15
CA VAL A 97 18.11 -27.41 -1.24
C VAL A 97 18.99 -28.66 -1.28
N ARG A 98 20.05 -28.73 -0.46
CA ARG A 98 20.93 -29.92 -0.44
C ARG A 98 20.20 -31.19 0.00
N ILE A 99 19.37 -31.12 1.03
CA ILE A 99 18.60 -32.27 1.54
C ILE A 99 17.62 -32.74 0.45
N ILE A 100 16.85 -31.84 -0.14
CA ILE A 100 15.89 -32.15 -1.20
C ILE A 100 16.62 -32.78 -2.40
N HIS A 101 17.69 -32.15 -2.90
CA HIS A 101 18.42 -32.72 -4.04
C HIS A 101 19.17 -34.02 -3.73
N ARG A 102 19.53 -34.28 -2.46
CA ARG A 102 20.25 -35.50 -2.06
C ARG A 102 19.34 -36.70 -1.81
N PHE A 103 18.13 -36.45 -1.30
CA PHE A 103 17.21 -37.49 -0.83
C PHE A 103 15.91 -37.58 -1.64
N ALA A 104 15.49 -36.53 -2.36
CA ALA A 104 14.30 -36.58 -3.20
C ALA A 104 14.62 -37.14 -4.59
N SER A 105 13.60 -37.71 -5.23
CA SER A 105 13.70 -38.16 -6.61
C SER A 105 13.92 -36.96 -7.55
N HIS A 106 14.89 -37.09 -8.46
CA HIS A 106 15.06 -36.13 -9.56
C HIS A 106 13.95 -36.22 -10.61
N ALA A 107 13.07 -37.21 -10.53
CA ALA A 107 11.98 -37.38 -11.48
C ALA A 107 10.88 -36.33 -11.24
N VAL A 108 10.84 -35.33 -12.12
CA VAL A 108 9.76 -34.34 -12.18
C VAL A 108 8.72 -34.81 -13.19
N ARG A 109 7.49 -35.04 -12.75
CA ARG A 109 6.35 -35.34 -13.64
C ARG A 109 5.39 -34.16 -13.66
N ARG A 110 5.06 -33.66 -14.85
CA ARG A 110 3.92 -32.75 -15.04
C ARG A 110 2.63 -33.57 -15.09
N VAL A 111 1.72 -33.28 -14.18
CA VAL A 111 0.40 -33.93 -14.06
C VAL A 111 -0.64 -32.81 -13.94
N PRO A 112 -1.89 -33.02 -14.39
CA PRO A 112 -2.98 -32.10 -14.05
C PRO A 112 -3.01 -31.82 -12.55
N ALA A 113 -3.33 -30.58 -12.18
CA ALA A 113 -3.55 -30.23 -10.78
C ALA A 113 -4.72 -31.06 -10.24
N TRP A 114 -4.66 -31.42 -8.95
CA TRP A 114 -5.79 -32.06 -8.29
C TRP A 114 -7.02 -31.14 -8.36
N ASP A 115 -8.07 -31.62 -8.99
CA ASP A 115 -9.29 -30.85 -9.34
C ASP A 115 -10.54 -31.44 -8.67
N CYS A 116 -10.37 -32.19 -7.57
CA CYS A 116 -11.44 -32.90 -6.87
C CYS A 116 -12.25 -33.85 -7.76
N GLY A 117 -11.69 -34.33 -8.87
CA GLY A 117 -12.33 -35.26 -9.80
C GLY A 117 -13.11 -34.60 -10.94
N PHE A 118 -12.91 -33.30 -11.18
CA PHE A 118 -13.55 -32.58 -12.27
C PHE A 118 -12.52 -31.83 -13.13
N PRO A 119 -11.94 -32.50 -14.16
CA PRO A 119 -10.88 -31.95 -14.99
C PRO A 119 -11.41 -30.96 -16.02
N ASP A 120 -11.95 -29.84 -15.55
CA ASP A 120 -12.17 -28.66 -16.38
C ASP A 120 -10.96 -27.71 -16.25
N PRO A 121 -10.13 -27.57 -17.31
CA PRO A 121 -8.98 -26.69 -17.29
C PRO A 121 -9.35 -25.19 -17.34
N SER A 122 -10.64 -24.83 -17.37
CA SER A 122 -11.11 -23.45 -17.49
C SER A 122 -10.49 -22.50 -16.43
N PRO A 123 -9.86 -21.39 -16.83
CA PRO A 123 -9.40 -20.35 -15.90
C PRO A 123 -10.54 -19.71 -15.09
N ALA A 124 -11.79 -19.83 -15.55
CA ALA A 124 -12.97 -19.28 -14.88
C ALA A 124 -13.27 -19.98 -13.55
N THR A 125 -12.88 -21.24 -13.39
CA THR A 125 -13.10 -22.03 -12.15
C THR A 125 -12.10 -21.68 -11.05
N GLN A 126 -11.01 -20.97 -11.35
CA GLN A 126 -10.05 -20.52 -10.35
C GLN A 126 -10.63 -19.39 -9.48
N TYR A 127 -10.25 -19.36 -8.20
CA TYR A 127 -10.56 -18.22 -7.35
C TYR A 127 -9.94 -16.94 -7.92
N THR A 128 -10.71 -15.86 -7.86
CA THR A 128 -10.25 -14.53 -8.25
C THR A 128 -9.66 -13.81 -7.03
N ALA A 129 -8.91 -12.73 -7.25
CA ALA A 129 -8.50 -11.86 -6.15
C ALA A 129 -9.72 -11.34 -5.35
N GLY A 130 -10.83 -11.05 -6.03
CA GLY A 130 -12.08 -10.63 -5.40
C GLY A 130 -12.73 -11.73 -4.55
N GLY A 131 -12.61 -13.00 -4.94
CA GLY A 131 -13.07 -14.15 -4.17
C GLY A 131 -12.17 -14.43 -2.97
N PHE A 132 -10.84 -14.34 -3.13
CA PHE A 132 -9.89 -14.47 -2.02
C PHE A 132 -10.10 -13.37 -0.95
N ALA A 133 -10.35 -12.14 -1.38
CA ALA A 133 -10.61 -11.01 -0.47
C ALA A 133 -12.05 -10.95 0.08
N GLN A 134 -12.97 -11.79 -0.42
CA GLN A 134 -14.38 -11.73 -0.06
C GLN A 134 -14.65 -11.90 1.45
N PRO A 135 -14.03 -12.86 2.17
CA PRO A 135 -14.28 -13.01 3.60
C PRO A 135 -13.87 -11.76 4.39
N ILE A 136 -12.70 -11.20 4.07
CA ILE A 136 -12.21 -9.97 4.69
C ILE A 136 -13.16 -8.80 4.40
N ARG A 137 -13.62 -8.67 3.15
CA ARG A 137 -14.58 -7.63 2.76
C ARG A 137 -15.93 -7.78 3.48
N ARG A 138 -16.42 -9.00 3.68
CA ARG A 138 -17.67 -9.23 4.43
C ARG A 138 -17.55 -8.92 5.91
N VAL A 139 -16.41 -9.21 6.52
CA VAL A 139 -16.20 -8.96 7.97
C VAL A 139 -15.91 -7.48 8.25
N PHE A 140 -15.02 -6.86 7.49
CA PHE A 140 -14.52 -5.51 7.79
C PHE A 140 -15.02 -4.44 6.82
N GLY A 141 -15.37 -4.82 5.59
CA GLY A 141 -15.74 -3.88 4.53
C GLY A 141 -17.08 -3.20 4.78
N GLU A 142 -18.02 -3.84 5.49
CA GLU A 142 -19.30 -3.20 5.85
C GLU A 142 -19.08 -1.98 6.76
N VAL A 143 -18.16 -2.08 7.73
CA VAL A 143 -17.89 -0.98 8.66
C VAL A 143 -16.96 0.07 8.03
N ALA A 144 -15.87 -0.36 7.39
CA ALA A 144 -14.86 0.56 6.89
C ALA A 144 -15.26 1.27 5.58
N PHE A 145 -15.99 0.57 4.70
CA PHE A 145 -16.24 1.03 3.33
C PHE A 145 -17.71 0.86 2.89
N LEU A 146 -18.64 0.61 3.82
CA LEU A 146 -20.04 0.25 3.52
C LEU A 146 -20.15 -0.75 2.35
N ALA A 147 -19.23 -1.72 2.30
CA ALA A 147 -19.11 -2.61 1.17
C ALA A 147 -20.35 -3.51 1.08
N ARG A 148 -21.10 -3.41 -0.02
CA ARG A 148 -22.26 -4.26 -0.28
C ARG A 148 -22.01 -5.19 -1.45
N GLU A 149 -22.34 -6.46 -1.25
CA GLU A 149 -22.29 -7.49 -2.27
C GLU A 149 -23.71 -7.91 -2.63
N LYS A 150 -24.06 -7.81 -3.91
CA LYS A 150 -25.29 -8.36 -4.46
C LYS A 150 -24.94 -9.47 -5.43
N VAL A 151 -25.45 -10.66 -5.16
CA VAL A 151 -25.35 -11.80 -6.07
C VAL A 151 -26.71 -12.01 -6.71
N GLU A 152 -26.74 -11.95 -8.04
CA GLU A 152 -27.90 -12.30 -8.85
C GLU A 152 -27.60 -13.65 -9.49
N MET A 153 -28.31 -14.68 -9.03
CA MET A 153 -28.26 -16.02 -9.61
C MET A 153 -29.52 -16.26 -10.44
N PRO A 154 -29.38 -16.62 -11.73
CA PRO A 154 -30.52 -16.95 -12.57
C PRO A 154 -31.23 -18.21 -12.03
N PRO A 155 -32.56 -18.29 -12.17
CA PRO A 155 -33.31 -19.46 -11.73
C PRO A 155 -32.95 -20.70 -12.56
N PRO A 156 -33.19 -21.92 -12.03
CA PRO A 156 -32.94 -23.15 -12.78
C PRO A 156 -33.69 -23.15 -14.12
N GLY A 157 -32.96 -23.38 -15.22
CA GLY A 157 -33.50 -23.37 -16.59
C GLY A 157 -33.27 -22.06 -17.36
N ASP A 158 -32.86 -20.99 -16.68
CA ASP A 158 -32.39 -19.76 -17.32
C ASP A 158 -30.89 -19.86 -17.64
N GLN A 159 -30.50 -19.53 -18.88
CA GLN A 159 -29.10 -19.55 -19.34
C GLN A 159 -28.36 -18.23 -19.08
N GLY A 160 -28.99 -17.28 -18.39
CA GLY A 160 -28.35 -16.06 -17.95
C GLY A 160 -27.05 -16.33 -17.16
N ALA A 161 -26.09 -15.41 -17.25
CA ALA A 161 -24.89 -15.48 -16.42
C ALA A 161 -25.18 -14.94 -15.02
N ALA A 162 -24.67 -15.63 -13.99
CA ALA A 162 -24.69 -15.10 -12.63
C ALA A 162 -23.88 -13.79 -12.54
N ARG A 163 -24.43 -12.79 -11.86
CA ARG A 163 -23.81 -11.48 -11.71
C ARG A 163 -23.50 -11.19 -10.25
N LEU A 164 -22.24 -10.89 -9.96
CA LEU A 164 -21.80 -10.36 -8.67
C LEU A 164 -21.52 -8.87 -8.84
N THR A 165 -22.28 -8.05 -8.13
CA THR A 165 -22.09 -6.60 -8.07
C THR A 165 -21.54 -6.24 -6.69
N ILE A 166 -20.39 -5.56 -6.65
CA ILE A 166 -19.74 -5.10 -5.43
C ILE A 166 -19.73 -3.58 -5.47
N THR A 167 -20.34 -2.95 -4.47
CA THR A 167 -20.29 -1.50 -4.27
C THR A 167 -19.50 -1.20 -3.01
N LEU A 168 -18.53 -0.29 -3.13
CA LEU A 168 -17.75 0.24 -1.99
C LEU A 168 -17.95 1.75 -1.94
N ARG A 169 -18.04 2.29 -0.74
CA ARG A 169 -18.23 3.71 -0.48
C ARG A 169 -17.23 4.17 0.57
N ASP A 170 -16.38 5.11 0.20
CA ASP A 170 -15.39 5.67 1.12
C ASP A 170 -16.06 6.66 2.08
N LEU A 171 -16.16 6.26 3.35
CA LEU A 171 -16.77 7.07 4.40
C LEU A 171 -15.98 8.35 4.68
N VAL A 172 -14.65 8.30 4.61
CA VAL A 172 -13.80 9.47 4.88
C VAL A 172 -13.97 10.48 3.76
N TRP A 173 -14.01 10.00 2.52
CA TRP A 173 -14.26 10.86 1.37
C TRP A 173 -15.60 11.58 1.50
N ASP A 174 -16.66 10.82 1.79
CA ASP A 174 -18.01 11.36 1.82
C ASP A 174 -18.31 12.23 3.05
N MET A 175 -17.75 11.89 4.22
CA MET A 175 -18.01 12.64 5.46
C MET A 175 -17.03 13.78 5.71
N ILE A 176 -15.85 13.78 5.07
CA ILE A 176 -14.83 14.81 5.31
C ILE A 176 -14.54 15.58 4.03
N TYR A 177 -14.09 14.91 2.97
CA TYR A 177 -13.66 15.61 1.76
C TYR A 177 -14.80 16.33 1.05
N ILE A 178 -15.95 15.66 0.85
CA ILE A 178 -17.12 16.28 0.21
C ILE A 178 -17.61 17.52 0.97
N PRO A 179 -17.85 17.48 2.30
CA PRO A 179 -18.33 18.67 3.00
C PRO A 179 -17.27 19.78 3.08
N VAL A 180 -15.99 19.45 3.24
CA VAL A 180 -14.92 20.47 3.25
C VAL A 180 -14.83 21.15 1.89
N THR A 181 -14.82 20.40 0.79
CA THR A 181 -14.79 20.98 -0.57
C THR A 181 -16.04 21.81 -0.85
N THR A 182 -17.20 21.35 -0.39
CA THR A 182 -18.46 22.12 -0.50
C THR A 182 -18.41 23.41 0.31
N ALA A 183 -17.85 23.39 1.53
CA ALA A 183 -17.70 24.57 2.36
C ALA A 183 -16.71 25.59 1.77
N ILE A 184 -15.59 25.10 1.21
CA ILE A 184 -14.62 25.95 0.49
C ILE A 184 -15.28 26.57 -0.74
N TRP A 185 -16.03 25.79 -1.51
CA TRP A 185 -16.76 26.30 -2.67
C TRP A 185 -17.74 27.40 -2.27
N PHE A 186 -18.55 27.15 -1.24
CA PHE A 186 -19.49 28.14 -0.70
C PHE A 186 -18.79 29.42 -0.23
N GLY A 187 -17.67 29.29 0.50
CA GLY A 187 -16.87 30.44 0.95
C GLY A 187 -16.29 31.24 -0.21
N THR A 188 -15.78 30.54 -1.23
CA THR A 188 -15.20 31.17 -2.44
C THR A 188 -16.27 31.90 -3.24
N GLU A 189 -17.45 31.32 -3.41
CA GLU A 189 -18.60 31.96 -4.07
C GLU A 189 -19.01 33.26 -3.37
N LYS A 190 -19.02 33.27 -2.03
CA LYS A 190 -19.32 34.47 -1.25
C LYS A 190 -18.22 35.53 -1.35
N LEU A 191 -16.95 35.11 -1.30
CA LEU A 191 -15.80 36.02 -1.47
C LEU A 191 -15.73 36.61 -2.87
N ASN A 192 -16.19 35.88 -3.90
CA ASN A 192 -16.23 36.37 -5.27
C ASN A 192 -17.09 37.65 -5.41
N TYR A 193 -18.10 37.82 -4.57
CA TYR A 193 -18.89 39.06 -4.53
C TYR A 193 -18.05 40.29 -4.16
N LEU A 194 -16.98 40.12 -3.37
CA LEU A 194 -16.07 41.22 -3.02
C LEU A 194 -15.30 41.75 -4.24
N GLN A 195 -15.10 40.92 -5.27
CA GLN A 195 -14.37 41.29 -6.48
C GLN A 195 -15.17 42.23 -7.40
N PHE A 196 -16.50 42.22 -7.29
CA PHE A 196 -17.40 43.05 -8.11
C PHE A 196 -17.92 44.30 -7.37
N MET A 197 -17.26 44.71 -6.28
CA MET A 197 -17.64 45.90 -5.54
C MET A 197 -17.35 47.20 -6.31
N THR A 198 -18.11 48.26 -5.99
CA THR A 198 -17.84 49.60 -6.52
C THR A 198 -16.49 50.13 -5.99
N ILE A 199 -15.85 51.03 -6.75
CA ILE A 199 -14.53 51.59 -6.44
C ILE A 199 -14.46 52.15 -5.00
N ARG A 200 -15.52 52.83 -4.54
CA ARG A 200 -15.59 53.40 -3.19
C ARG A 200 -15.55 52.33 -2.10
N SER A 201 -16.34 51.26 -2.25
CA SER A 201 -16.38 50.18 -1.27
C SER A 201 -15.07 49.39 -1.25
N TYR A 202 -14.47 49.18 -2.41
CA TYR A 202 -13.15 48.55 -2.52
C TYR A 202 -12.06 49.36 -1.78
N LEU A 203 -11.99 50.67 -2.01
CA LEU A 203 -11.04 51.55 -1.30
C LEU A 203 -11.24 51.53 0.23
N SER A 204 -12.49 51.52 0.69
CA SER A 204 -12.78 51.42 2.13
C SER A 204 -12.35 50.08 2.74
N LEU A 205 -12.51 48.98 2.00
CA LEU A 205 -12.09 47.64 2.42
C LEU A 205 -10.57 47.56 2.55
N VAL A 206 -9.82 48.08 1.56
CA VAL A 206 -8.35 48.10 1.61
C VAL A 206 -7.84 48.97 2.77
N PHE A 207 -8.44 50.14 2.99
CA PHE A 207 -8.08 50.99 4.13
C PHE A 207 -8.33 50.30 5.48
N ALA A 208 -9.49 49.65 5.64
CA ALA A 208 -9.80 48.89 6.86
C ALA A 208 -8.84 47.71 7.07
N ALA A 209 -8.50 46.97 6.01
CA ALA A 209 -7.54 45.88 6.07
C ALA A 209 -6.14 46.37 6.49
N LEU A 210 -5.70 47.52 5.99
CA LEU A 210 -4.44 48.16 6.39
C LEU A 210 -4.43 48.52 7.88
N VAL A 211 -5.50 49.16 8.38
CA VAL A 211 -5.62 49.50 9.81
C VAL A 211 -5.63 48.26 10.68
N ALA A 212 -6.38 47.22 10.29
CA ALA A 212 -6.43 45.95 11.02
C ALA A 212 -5.07 45.25 11.05
N LEU A 213 -4.32 45.27 9.94
CA LEU A 213 -2.97 44.70 9.87
C LEU A 213 -2.00 45.47 10.78
N LEU A 214 -2.08 46.79 10.79
CA LEU A 214 -1.25 47.65 11.65
C LEU A 214 -1.54 47.41 13.14
N LEU A 215 -2.83 47.27 13.50
CA LEU A 215 -3.23 46.92 14.86
C LEU A 215 -2.74 45.53 15.24
N GLY A 216 -2.89 44.54 14.35
CA GLY A 216 -2.39 43.18 14.57
C GLY A 216 -0.89 43.15 14.85
N VAL A 217 -0.10 43.88 14.06
CA VAL A 217 1.35 44.01 14.29
C VAL A 217 1.64 44.71 15.61
N SER A 218 0.91 45.77 15.97
CA SER A 218 1.11 46.51 17.23
C SER A 218 0.75 45.72 18.48
N LEU A 219 -0.17 44.76 18.39
CA LEU A 219 -0.55 43.88 19.49
C LEU A 219 0.40 42.69 19.65
N TRP A 220 1.20 42.42 18.62
CA TRP A 220 2.17 41.33 18.59
C TRP A 220 3.59 41.79 18.94
N LEU A 221 3.87 43.09 18.82
CA LEU A 221 5.04 43.80 19.35
C LEU A 221 4.86 44.13 20.83
#